data_AF-A0A8J8DI28-F1
#
_entry.id   AF-A0A8J8DI28-F1
#
_cell.length_a   1.000
_cell.length_b   1.000
_cell.length_c   1.000
_cell.angle_alpha   90.00
_cell.angle_beta   90.00
_cell.angle_gamma   90.00
#
_symmetry.space_group_name_H-M   'P 1'
#
loop_
_entity.id
_entity.type
_entity.pdbx_description
1 polymer ?
#
loop_
_entity_poly.entity_id
_entity_poly.type
_entity_poly.pdbx_seq_one_letter_code
_entity_poly.pdbx_strand_id
1 'polypeptide(L)'
;MIERKKILFALWIVFNFLLIFSIILYETGYTLEGYLPAHGEKALKYAPILYSQPNDKPQLILYSFDRSGGVWYYVIWEREKAGIPIIDQFYDYIRRLFYGSAIDVEGIVVYPKNRTITFETYGHERIRAKFDSSNCYYDRVTIINCVENETHVKVYVATWNHLFTLIPQNGTVKANVKMKPMSPTDYIRYSIFRRMNEGIKEAVIKDLAIASIVTVLLNTLIYRFVVRRKY
;
A
#
# COMPACT_ATOMS: atom_id res chain seq x y z
N MET A 1 44.03 -23.52 12.91
CA MET A 1 42.70 -24.20 13.00
C MET A 1 41.63 -23.33 13.68
N ILE A 2 41.96 -22.63 14.77
CA ILE A 2 41.02 -21.75 15.50
C ILE A 2 40.62 -20.52 14.67
N GLU A 3 41.54 -19.86 13.97
CA GLU A 3 41.23 -18.72 13.11
C GLU A 3 40.26 -19.07 11.96
N ARG A 4 40.48 -20.21 11.29
CA ARG A 4 39.57 -20.71 10.25
C ARG A 4 38.14 -20.89 10.76
N LYS A 5 37.96 -21.34 12.01
CA LYS A 5 36.64 -21.47 12.65
C LYS A 5 36.02 -20.12 12.99
N LYS A 6 36.81 -19.15 13.46
CA LYS A 6 36.34 -17.78 13.71
C LYS A 6 35.89 -17.10 12.42
N ILE A 7 36.65 -17.26 11.34
CA ILE A 7 36.31 -16.71 10.01
C ILE A 7 35.01 -17.33 9.48
N LEU A 8 34.85 -18.66 9.55
CA LEU A 8 33.62 -19.33 9.15
C LEU A 8 32.40 -18.91 9.98
N PHE A 9 32.58 -18.74 11.29
CA PHE A 9 31.52 -18.24 12.17
C PHE A 9 31.15 -16.79 11.86
N ALA A 10 32.12 -15.93 11.59
CA ALA A 10 31.88 -14.55 11.19
C ALA A 10 31.15 -14.46 9.84
N LEU A 11 31.59 -15.23 8.83
CA LEU A 11 30.90 -15.32 7.53
C LEU A 11 29.48 -15.86 7.68
N TRP A 12 29.25 -16.80 8.60
CA TRP A 12 27.91 -17.31 8.91
C TRP A 12 27.01 -16.24 9.53
N ILE A 13 27.49 -15.45 10.50
CA ILE A 13 26.72 -14.32 11.07
C ILE A 13 26.38 -13.31 9.98
N VAL A 14 27.36 -12.91 9.16
CA VAL A 14 27.16 -11.94 8.08
C VAL A 14 26.15 -12.47 7.06
N PHE A 15 26.24 -13.74 6.68
CA PHE A 15 25.29 -14.34 5.74
C PHE A 15 23.86 -14.39 6.30
N ASN A 16 23.67 -14.79 7.56
CA ASN A 16 22.33 -14.80 8.17
C ASN A 16 21.77 -13.38 8.31
N PHE A 17 22.62 -12.42 8.69
CA PHE A 17 22.25 -11.02 8.73
C PHE A 17 21.79 -10.53 7.35
N LEU A 18 22.56 -10.79 6.30
CA LEU A 18 22.21 -10.41 4.92
C LEU A 18 20.94 -11.10 4.43
N LEU A 19 20.74 -12.38 4.76
CA LEU A 19 19.53 -13.13 4.39
C LEU A 19 18.29 -12.52 5.06
N ILE A 20 18.32 -12.35 6.39
CA ILE A 20 17.24 -11.74 7.15
C ILE A 20 16.99 -10.31 6.68
N PHE A 21 18.06 -9.53 6.46
CA PHE A 21 17.98 -8.16 5.98
C PHE A 21 17.38 -8.09 4.56
N SER A 22 17.71 -9.02 3.67
CA SER A 22 17.14 -9.09 2.32
C SER A 22 15.66 -9.45 2.34
N ILE A 23 15.25 -10.38 3.22
CA ILE A 23 13.83 -10.71 3.43
C ILE A 23 13.10 -9.50 3.99
N ILE A 24 13.66 -8.83 5.00
CA ILE A 24 13.10 -7.59 5.52
C ILE A 24 13.03 -6.53 4.41
N LEU A 25 14.04 -6.37 3.55
CA LEU A 25 14.01 -5.41 2.44
C LEU A 25 12.92 -5.74 1.39
N TYR A 26 12.80 -7.01 1.01
CA TYR A 26 11.76 -7.50 0.11
C TYR A 26 10.37 -7.26 0.72
N GLU A 27 10.17 -7.69 1.96
CA GLU A 27 8.93 -7.53 2.71
C GLU A 27 8.63 -6.08 3.10
N THR A 28 9.63 -5.20 3.15
CA THR A 28 9.45 -3.77 3.47
C THR A 28 9.08 -2.92 2.26
N GLY A 29 8.85 -3.53 1.09
CA GLY A 29 8.26 -2.86 -0.06
C GLY A 29 9.28 -2.24 -1.01
N TYR A 30 10.55 -2.63 -0.93
CA TYR A 30 11.58 -2.33 -1.94
C TYR A 30 11.50 -3.28 -3.14
N THR A 31 10.28 -3.60 -3.56
CA THR A 31 10.00 -4.45 -4.72
C THR A 31 9.27 -3.65 -5.79
N LEU A 32 9.49 -4.01 -7.05
CA LEU A 32 8.68 -3.54 -8.19
C LEU A 32 7.68 -4.62 -8.64
N GLU A 33 7.50 -5.66 -7.84
CA GLU A 33 6.48 -6.67 -8.09
C GLU A 33 5.09 -6.02 -8.13
N GLY A 34 4.32 -6.32 -9.17
CA GLY A 34 3.01 -5.70 -9.39
C GLY A 34 3.07 -4.23 -9.81
N TYR A 35 4.25 -3.60 -9.91
CA TYR A 35 4.37 -2.27 -10.50
C TYR A 35 4.02 -2.31 -11.99
N LEU A 36 3.10 -1.44 -12.37
CA LEU A 36 2.70 -1.26 -13.76
C LEU A 36 2.90 0.22 -14.11
N PRO A 37 3.77 0.53 -15.09
CA PRO A 37 4.09 1.90 -15.40
C PRO A 37 2.88 2.66 -15.93
N ALA A 38 2.78 3.92 -15.53
CA ALA A 38 1.70 4.79 -15.92
C ALA A 38 1.91 5.32 -17.35
N HIS A 39 1.10 4.86 -18.31
CA HIS A 39 1.11 5.38 -19.68
C HIS A 39 -0.31 5.62 -20.17
N GLY A 40 -0.66 6.89 -20.41
CA GLY A 40 -1.88 7.28 -21.10
C GLY A 40 -2.61 8.46 -20.48
N GLU A 41 -3.01 9.41 -21.33
CA GLU A 41 -3.83 10.58 -20.98
C GLU A 41 -5.21 10.20 -20.41
N LYS A 42 -5.63 8.94 -20.60
CA LYS A 42 -6.88 8.39 -20.07
C LYS A 42 -7.00 8.53 -18.55
N ALA A 43 -5.89 8.54 -17.81
CA ALA A 43 -5.93 8.69 -16.36
C ALA A 43 -6.55 10.04 -15.93
N LEU A 44 -6.28 11.12 -16.67
CA LEU A 44 -6.86 12.42 -16.36
C LEU A 44 -8.37 12.45 -16.64
N LYS A 45 -8.81 11.80 -17.72
CA LYS A 45 -10.22 11.74 -18.13
C LYS A 45 -11.13 11.07 -17.10
N TYR A 46 -10.62 10.07 -16.36
CA TYR A 46 -11.41 9.30 -15.40
C TYR A 46 -11.03 9.59 -13.94
N ALA A 47 -10.26 10.66 -13.70
CA ALA A 47 -9.78 10.98 -12.37
C ALA A 47 -10.96 11.27 -11.42
N PRO A 48 -11.01 10.65 -10.22
CA PRO A 48 -12.06 10.96 -9.25
C PRO A 48 -11.91 12.40 -8.75
N ILE A 49 -13.04 13.03 -8.43
CA ILE A 49 -13.06 14.33 -7.77
C ILE A 49 -13.15 14.09 -6.27
N LEU A 50 -12.08 14.42 -5.55
CA LEU A 50 -12.03 14.26 -4.11
C LEU A 50 -12.67 15.45 -3.40
N TYR A 51 -13.49 15.16 -2.40
CA TYR A 51 -14.04 16.13 -1.46
C TYR A 51 -13.55 15.77 -0.06
N SER A 52 -12.83 16.69 0.59
CA SER A 52 -12.20 16.45 1.90
C SER A 52 -12.48 17.59 2.86
N GLN A 53 -12.19 17.40 4.15
CA GLN A 53 -12.28 18.50 5.12
C GLN A 53 -11.24 19.58 4.77
N PRO A 54 -11.51 20.87 5.03
CA PRO A 54 -10.60 21.96 4.64
C PRO A 54 -9.17 21.84 5.22
N ASN A 55 -9.06 21.24 6.40
CA ASN A 55 -7.80 21.04 7.14
C ASN A 55 -7.18 19.65 6.96
N ASP A 56 -7.81 18.82 6.13
CA ASP A 56 -7.37 17.47 5.86
C ASP A 56 -7.45 17.21 4.36
N LYS A 57 -6.36 17.55 3.67
CA LYS A 57 -6.28 17.51 2.21
C LYS A 57 -5.23 16.49 1.78
N PRO A 58 -5.49 15.71 0.73
CA PRO A 58 -4.46 14.88 0.15
C PRO A 58 -3.29 15.73 -0.33
N GLN A 59 -2.07 15.22 -0.15
CA GLN A 59 -0.86 15.85 -0.65
C GLN A 59 -0.69 15.66 -2.16
N LEU A 60 -1.05 14.48 -2.66
CA LEU A 60 -0.72 14.05 -4.01
C LEU A 60 -1.63 12.90 -4.45
N ILE A 61 -1.97 12.85 -5.74
CA ILE A 61 -2.53 11.65 -6.37
C ILE A 61 -1.49 11.07 -7.34
N LEU A 62 -1.09 9.84 -7.11
CA LEU A 62 -0.31 9.05 -8.07
C LEU A 62 -1.27 8.19 -8.89
N TYR A 63 -0.97 7.95 -10.16
CA TYR A 63 -1.78 7.01 -10.94
C TYR A 63 -0.95 5.96 -11.67
N SER A 64 -1.55 4.78 -11.88
CA SER A 64 -1.05 3.70 -12.73
C SER A 64 -2.19 2.96 -13.41
N PHE A 65 -1.87 2.03 -14.32
CA PHE A 65 -2.86 1.19 -14.99
C PHE A 65 -2.68 -0.26 -14.59
N ASP A 66 -3.76 -1.02 -14.49
CA ASP A 66 -3.70 -2.48 -14.38
C ASP A 66 -3.77 -3.16 -15.75
N ARG A 67 -3.43 -4.45 -15.79
CA ARG A 67 -3.46 -5.26 -17.03
C ARG A 67 -4.86 -5.44 -17.62
N SER A 68 -5.91 -5.25 -16.81
CA SER A 68 -7.31 -5.33 -17.25
C SER A 68 -7.86 -4.01 -17.79
N GLY A 69 -7.05 -2.94 -17.75
CA GLY A 69 -7.41 -1.60 -18.21
C GLY A 69 -8.09 -0.73 -17.15
N GLY A 70 -8.01 -1.12 -15.87
CA GLY A 70 -8.35 -0.26 -14.74
C GLY A 70 -7.29 0.81 -14.52
N VAL A 71 -7.72 1.98 -14.07
CA VAL A 71 -6.86 3.10 -13.67
C VAL A 71 -6.86 3.17 -12.15
N TRP A 72 -5.69 2.97 -11.55
CA TRP A 72 -5.46 3.13 -10.13
C TRP A 72 -5.06 4.57 -9.83
N TYR A 73 -5.67 5.13 -8.79
CA TYR A 73 -5.37 6.44 -8.21
C TYR A 73 -5.01 6.21 -6.74
N TYR A 74 -3.74 6.41 -6.40
CA TYR A 74 -3.22 6.33 -5.04
C TYR A 74 -3.22 7.72 -4.44
N VAL A 75 -4.10 7.94 -3.47
CA VAL A 75 -4.27 9.22 -2.78
C VAL A 75 -3.34 9.23 -1.58
N ILE A 76 -2.37 10.13 -1.59
CA ILE A 76 -1.34 10.26 -0.55
C ILE A 76 -1.76 11.31 0.45
N TRP A 77 -1.72 10.96 1.73
CA TRP A 77 -2.18 11.79 2.83
C TRP A 77 -1.06 12.16 3.79
N GLU A 78 -1.19 13.35 4.40
CA GLU A 78 -0.50 13.58 5.66
C GLU A 78 -1.08 12.69 6.75
N ARG A 79 -0.25 12.44 7.75
CA ARG A 79 -0.66 11.64 8.90
C ARG A 79 -1.75 12.39 9.67
N GLU A 80 -2.93 11.79 9.80
CA GLU A 80 -3.97 12.27 10.71
C GLU A 80 -3.57 11.98 12.17
N LYS A 81 -3.93 12.88 13.08
CA LYS A 81 -3.69 12.73 14.51
C LYS A 81 -5.00 12.47 15.22
N ALA A 82 -4.99 11.48 16.12
CA ALA A 82 -6.09 11.24 17.05
C ALA A 82 -6.19 12.33 18.13
N GLY A 83 -5.15 13.17 18.27
CA GLY A 83 -5.09 14.25 19.25
C GLY A 83 -4.68 13.79 20.65
N ILE A 84 -4.43 12.49 20.82
CA ILE A 84 -3.96 11.88 22.07
C ILE A 84 -2.49 11.46 21.87
N PRO A 85 -1.52 12.14 22.49
CA PRO A 85 -0.10 11.97 22.18
C PRO A 85 0.43 10.53 22.24
N ILE A 86 -0.02 9.74 23.22
CA ILE A 86 0.45 8.36 23.38
C ILE A 86 -0.09 7.42 22.29
N ILE A 87 -1.35 7.62 21.89
CA ILE A 87 -1.98 6.87 20.79
C ILE A 87 -1.30 7.27 19.48
N ASP A 88 -1.08 8.56 19.29
CA ASP A 88 -0.39 9.12 18.14
C ASP A 88 1.03 8.56 18.00
N GLN A 89 1.82 8.52 19.09
CA GLN A 89 3.18 7.98 19.04
C GLN A 89 3.20 6.47 18.76
N PHE A 90 2.31 5.72 19.41
CA PHE A 90 2.23 4.27 19.20
C PHE A 90 1.79 3.94 17.76
N TYR A 91 0.78 4.65 17.25
CA TYR A 91 0.28 4.50 15.89
C TYR A 91 1.37 4.80 14.84
N ASP A 92 2.12 5.89 15.02
CA ASP A 92 3.27 6.23 14.17
C ASP A 92 4.34 5.15 14.17
N TYR A 93 4.67 4.63 15.35
CA TYR A 93 5.69 3.61 15.50
C TYR A 93 5.29 2.36 14.70
N ILE A 94 4.05 1.91 14.86
CA ILE A 94 3.51 0.77 14.11
C ILE A 94 3.53 1.06 12.61
N ARG A 95 3.04 2.22 12.15
CA ARG A 95 3.05 2.56 10.71
C ARG A 95 4.46 2.61 10.13
N ARG A 96 5.43 3.20 10.83
CA ARG A 96 6.82 3.23 10.38
C ARG A 96 7.42 1.84 10.30
N LEU A 97 7.11 0.97 11.26
CA LEU A 97 7.55 -0.42 11.24
C LEU A 97 6.95 -1.19 10.05
N PHE A 98 5.65 -1.00 9.79
CA PHE A 98 4.90 -1.72 8.76
C PHE A 98 4.88 -1.07 7.37
N TYR A 99 5.29 0.17 7.20
CA TYR A 99 5.21 0.86 5.90
C TYR A 99 6.40 1.79 5.65
N GLY A 100 7.41 1.78 6.52
CA GLY A 100 8.58 2.66 6.42
C GLY A 100 8.30 4.15 6.65
N SER A 101 7.03 4.55 6.79
CA SER A 101 6.60 5.94 6.95
C SER A 101 5.27 6.03 7.70
N ALA A 102 4.99 7.21 8.27
CA ALA A 102 3.71 7.50 8.89
C ALA A 102 2.64 7.99 7.88
N ILE A 103 3.05 8.29 6.65
CA ILE A 103 2.18 8.75 5.54
C ILE A 103 1.07 7.74 5.29
N ASP A 104 -0.12 8.20 4.89
CA ASP A 104 -1.20 7.32 4.42
C ASP A 104 -1.36 7.27 2.91
N VAL A 105 -1.84 6.12 2.44
CA VAL A 105 -2.10 5.90 1.01
C VAL A 105 -3.35 5.07 0.85
N GLU A 106 -4.29 5.61 0.07
CA GLU A 106 -5.56 4.98 -0.21
C GLU A 106 -5.72 4.74 -1.70
N GLY A 107 -6.30 3.60 -2.07
CA GLY A 107 -6.49 3.19 -3.45
C GLY A 107 -7.90 3.45 -3.95
N ILE A 108 -8.02 4.16 -5.06
CA ILE A 108 -9.24 4.21 -5.88
C ILE A 108 -8.94 3.60 -7.23
N VAL A 109 -9.79 2.70 -7.70
CA VAL A 109 -9.67 2.08 -9.03
C VAL A 109 -10.89 2.40 -9.86
N VAL A 110 -10.70 2.96 -11.04
CA VAL A 110 -11.76 3.16 -12.02
C VAL A 110 -11.55 2.21 -13.18
N TYR A 111 -12.59 1.48 -13.57
CA TYR A 111 -12.62 0.62 -14.75
C TYR A 111 -13.47 1.29 -15.85
N PRO A 112 -12.84 2.03 -16.80
CA PRO A 112 -13.58 2.85 -17.75
C PRO A 112 -14.54 2.06 -18.65
N LYS A 113 -14.11 0.88 -19.11
CA LYS A 113 -14.91 0.03 -20.01
C LYS A 113 -16.24 -0.41 -19.39
N ASN A 114 -16.22 -0.69 -18.08
CA ASN A 114 -17.35 -1.27 -17.36
C ASN A 114 -18.05 -0.23 -16.48
N ARG A 115 -17.64 1.05 -16.57
CA ARG A 115 -18.09 2.17 -15.72
C ARG A 115 -18.24 1.76 -14.25
N THR A 116 -17.16 1.25 -13.70
CA THR A 116 -17.11 0.77 -12.31
C THR A 116 -16.02 1.52 -11.55
N ILE A 117 -16.28 1.88 -10.31
CA ILE A 117 -15.30 2.41 -9.36
C ILE A 117 -15.21 1.50 -8.15
N THR A 118 -14.00 1.33 -7.64
CA THR A 118 -13.69 0.47 -6.50
C THR A 118 -12.77 1.21 -5.54
N PHE A 119 -13.04 1.15 -4.24
CA PHE A 119 -12.19 1.70 -3.19
C PHE A 119 -12.56 1.10 -1.82
N GLU A 120 -11.77 1.38 -0.79
CA GLU A 120 -12.08 0.97 0.59
C GLU A 120 -12.85 2.05 1.36
N THR A 121 -13.81 1.60 2.16
CA THR A 121 -14.64 2.45 3.01
C THR A 121 -14.22 2.44 4.46
N TYR A 122 -14.86 3.30 5.24
CA TYR A 122 -14.85 3.24 6.70
C TYR A 122 -15.19 1.83 7.20
N GLY A 123 -14.22 1.13 7.80
CA GLY A 123 -14.33 -0.27 8.19
C GLY A 123 -13.52 -1.26 7.33
N HIS A 124 -12.75 -0.78 6.35
CA HIS A 124 -11.93 -1.59 5.42
C HIS A 124 -12.77 -2.53 4.53
N GLU A 125 -14.03 -2.16 4.26
CA GLU A 125 -14.84 -2.89 3.30
C GLU A 125 -14.62 -2.35 1.88
N ARG A 126 -14.35 -3.26 0.95
CA ARG A 126 -14.15 -2.92 -0.46
C ARG A 126 -15.48 -2.65 -1.14
N ILE A 127 -15.72 -1.40 -1.51
CA ILE A 127 -16.84 -1.01 -2.36
C ILE A 127 -16.53 -1.31 -3.82
N ARG A 128 -17.55 -1.77 -4.56
CA ARG A 128 -17.58 -1.81 -6.02
C ARG A 128 -18.88 -1.21 -6.51
N ALA A 129 -18.84 0.01 -7.01
CA ALA A 129 -20.01 0.73 -7.51
C ALA A 129 -19.98 0.86 -9.03
N LYS A 130 -21.14 0.75 -9.67
CA LYS A 130 -21.30 1.13 -11.09
C LYS A 130 -21.66 2.61 -11.19
N PHE A 131 -21.38 3.23 -12.32
CA PHE A 131 -21.77 4.62 -12.57
C PHE A 131 -22.26 4.82 -14.01
N ASP A 132 -23.06 5.86 -14.22
CA ASP A 132 -23.47 6.34 -15.54
C ASP A 132 -23.01 7.80 -15.76
N SER A 133 -23.71 8.56 -16.61
CA SER A 133 -23.36 9.96 -16.88
C SER A 133 -23.49 10.89 -15.67
N SER A 134 -24.29 10.52 -14.65
CA SER A 134 -24.61 11.39 -13.52
C SER A 134 -24.67 10.68 -12.17
N ASN A 135 -24.96 9.39 -12.12
CA ASN A 135 -25.32 8.67 -10.91
C ASN A 135 -24.36 7.50 -10.63
N CYS A 136 -24.28 7.10 -9.37
CA CYS A 136 -23.60 5.89 -8.92
C CYS A 136 -24.59 4.90 -8.32
N TYR A 137 -24.28 3.61 -8.46
CA TYR A 137 -25.11 2.49 -8.05
C TYR A 137 -24.28 1.54 -7.19
N TYR A 138 -24.66 1.41 -5.93
CA TYR A 138 -24.00 0.55 -4.95
C TYR A 138 -25.03 -0.03 -3.99
N ASP A 139 -24.99 -1.34 -3.76
CA ASP A 139 -25.84 -2.08 -2.80
C ASP A 139 -27.32 -1.63 -2.77
N ARG A 140 -27.96 -1.59 -3.96
CA ARG A 140 -29.35 -1.14 -4.20
C ARG A 140 -29.64 0.34 -3.92
N VAL A 141 -28.63 1.13 -3.57
CA VAL A 141 -28.71 2.58 -3.43
C VAL A 141 -28.29 3.26 -4.73
N THR A 142 -29.06 4.27 -5.13
CA THR A 142 -28.70 5.21 -6.19
C THR A 142 -28.24 6.52 -5.57
N ILE A 143 -27.01 6.91 -5.85
CA ILE A 143 -26.45 8.19 -5.42
C ILE A 143 -26.53 9.14 -6.60
N ILE A 144 -27.40 10.14 -6.47
CA ILE A 144 -27.69 11.12 -7.52
C ILE A 144 -26.55 12.13 -7.62
N ASN A 145 -26.22 12.58 -8.84
CA ASN A 145 -25.19 13.60 -9.09
C ASN A 145 -23.80 13.21 -8.52
N CYS A 146 -23.51 11.91 -8.55
CA CYS A 146 -22.24 11.31 -8.15
C CYS A 146 -21.17 11.45 -9.24
N VAL A 147 -21.54 11.72 -10.49
CA VAL A 147 -20.60 11.84 -11.62
C VAL A 147 -20.64 13.25 -12.21
N GLU A 148 -19.46 13.82 -12.46
CA GLU A 148 -19.27 15.10 -13.15
C GLU A 148 -18.67 14.85 -14.54
N ASN A 149 -19.18 15.53 -15.56
CA ASN A 149 -18.75 15.41 -16.96
C ASN A 149 -18.72 13.94 -17.45
N GLU A 150 -19.66 13.11 -17.00
CA GLU A 150 -19.85 11.69 -17.36
C GLU A 150 -18.73 10.72 -16.98
N THR A 151 -17.57 11.20 -16.54
CA THR A 151 -16.38 10.36 -16.31
C THR A 151 -15.75 10.53 -14.93
N HIS A 152 -16.03 11.63 -14.24
CA HIS A 152 -15.39 11.96 -12.97
C HIS A 152 -16.31 11.64 -11.80
N VAL A 153 -16.06 10.53 -11.13
CA VAL A 153 -16.83 10.16 -9.93
C VAL A 153 -16.41 11.04 -8.76
N LYS A 154 -17.38 11.62 -8.06
CA LYS A 154 -17.19 12.37 -6.81
C LYS A 154 -17.00 11.37 -5.67
N VAL A 155 -15.91 11.51 -4.95
CA VAL A 155 -15.54 10.66 -3.83
C VAL A 155 -15.29 11.55 -2.63
N TYR A 156 -15.93 11.24 -1.52
CA TYR A 156 -15.85 12.00 -0.28
C TYR A 156 -14.96 11.25 0.71
N VAL A 157 -14.18 12.01 1.45
CA VAL A 157 -13.21 11.49 2.41
C VAL A 157 -13.90 11.33 3.76
N ALA A 158 -13.77 10.14 4.32
CA ALA A 158 -14.33 9.75 5.60
C ALA A 158 -13.16 9.56 6.59
N THR A 159 -13.11 10.37 7.64
CA THR A 159 -12.03 10.33 8.66
C THR A 159 -12.63 9.86 9.99
N TRP A 160 -11.94 9.32 10.98
CA TRP A 160 -10.56 8.87 11.24
C TRP A 160 -10.24 7.50 10.60
N ASN A 161 -9.27 7.22 9.73
CA ASN A 161 -8.10 7.84 9.12
C ASN A 161 -7.90 7.03 7.82
N HIS A 162 -7.76 7.56 6.61
CA HIS A 162 -8.78 8.32 5.88
C HIS A 162 -9.31 7.46 4.74
N LEU A 163 -10.59 7.13 4.73
CA LEU A 163 -11.21 6.18 3.81
C LEU A 163 -12.17 6.93 2.88
N PHE A 164 -12.85 6.21 1.99
CA PHE A 164 -13.72 6.85 0.99
C PHE A 164 -15.20 6.48 1.14
N THR A 165 -16.05 7.37 0.65
CA THR A 165 -17.48 7.12 0.47
C THR A 165 -18.00 7.87 -0.77
N LEU A 166 -19.07 7.34 -1.36
CA LEU A 166 -19.79 8.05 -2.44
C LEU A 166 -20.84 9.03 -1.88
N ILE A 167 -21.18 8.92 -0.59
CA ILE A 167 -22.21 9.74 0.03
C ILE A 167 -21.59 11.07 0.48
N PRO A 168 -22.15 12.22 0.09
CA PRO A 168 -21.65 13.53 0.49
C PRO A 168 -21.46 13.67 2.00
N GLN A 169 -20.28 14.12 2.41
CA GLN A 169 -19.94 14.37 3.82
C GLN A 169 -20.05 15.86 4.13
N ASN A 170 -20.66 16.19 5.26
CA ASN A 170 -20.90 17.58 5.64
C ASN A 170 -19.57 18.32 5.89
N GLY A 171 -19.50 19.59 5.48
CA GLY A 171 -18.30 20.42 5.61
C GLY A 171 -17.15 20.10 4.65
N THR A 172 -17.31 19.10 3.77
CA THR A 172 -16.27 18.79 2.78
C THR A 172 -16.26 19.79 1.62
N VAL A 173 -15.06 20.05 1.11
CA VAL A 173 -14.81 20.93 -0.03
C VAL A 173 -14.01 20.18 -1.09
N LYS A 174 -14.17 20.58 -2.36
CA LYS A 174 -13.37 20.01 -3.46
C LYS A 174 -11.88 20.20 -3.19
N ALA A 175 -11.14 19.09 -3.13
CA ALA A 175 -9.72 19.09 -2.90
C ALA A 175 -8.97 19.32 -4.22
N ASN A 176 -8.22 20.42 -4.30
CA ASN A 176 -7.33 20.69 -5.43
C ASN A 176 -5.98 20.02 -5.18
N VAL A 177 -5.84 18.78 -5.65
CA VAL A 177 -4.65 17.95 -5.42
C VAL A 177 -3.89 17.77 -6.72
N LYS A 178 -2.56 17.91 -6.67
CA LYS A 178 -1.70 17.63 -7.81
C LYS A 178 -1.78 16.14 -8.13
N MET A 179 -1.92 15.82 -9.42
CA MET A 179 -1.91 14.45 -9.91
C MET A 179 -0.70 14.23 -10.83
N LYS A 180 -0.01 13.09 -10.70
CA LYS A 180 1.10 12.73 -11.58
C LYS A 180 1.17 11.21 -11.83
N PRO A 181 1.75 10.76 -12.96
CA PRO A 181 2.01 9.35 -13.17
C PRO A 181 2.96 8.81 -12.10
N MET A 182 2.69 7.61 -11.61
CA MET A 182 3.53 6.96 -10.62
C MET A 182 4.86 6.52 -11.25
N SER A 183 5.98 6.95 -10.67
CA SER A 183 7.30 6.43 -11.01
C SER A 183 7.65 5.18 -10.19
N PRO A 184 8.68 4.41 -10.58
CA PRO A 184 9.20 3.32 -9.73
C PRO A 184 9.68 3.82 -8.36
N THR A 185 10.23 5.04 -8.30
CA THR A 185 10.69 5.64 -7.04
C THR A 185 9.52 6.02 -6.14
N ASP A 186 8.42 6.52 -6.70
CA ASP A 186 7.19 6.78 -5.94
C ASP A 186 6.61 5.46 -5.40
N TYR A 187 6.55 4.41 -6.23
CA TYR A 187 6.04 3.10 -5.86
C TYR A 187 6.72 2.52 -4.61
N ILE A 188 8.06 2.57 -4.59
CA ILE A 188 8.88 2.12 -3.47
C ILE A 188 8.73 3.06 -2.27
N ARG A 189 8.84 4.38 -2.49
CA ARG A 189 8.80 5.40 -1.43
C ARG A 189 7.51 5.33 -0.61
N TYR A 190 6.38 5.09 -1.26
CA TYR A 190 5.07 5.00 -0.60
C TYR A 190 4.69 3.56 -0.24
N SER A 191 5.59 2.59 -0.48
CA SER A 191 5.39 1.16 -0.23
C SER A 191 4.07 0.64 -0.79
N ILE A 192 3.75 1.00 -2.04
CA ILE A 192 2.44 0.73 -2.67
C ILE A 192 2.13 -0.76 -2.69
N PHE A 193 3.12 -1.60 -3.01
CA PHE A 193 2.99 -3.06 -2.91
C PHE A 193 2.45 -3.49 -1.54
N ARG A 194 2.95 -2.87 -0.46
CA ARG A 194 2.57 -3.23 0.90
C ARG A 194 1.16 -2.85 1.28
N ARG A 195 0.72 -1.71 0.77
CA ARG A 195 -0.56 -1.12 1.15
C ARG A 195 -1.71 -1.74 0.37
N MET A 196 -1.45 -2.19 -0.85
CA MET A 196 -2.49 -2.72 -1.74
C MET A 196 -2.60 -4.24 -1.75
N ASN A 197 -1.68 -4.95 -1.09
CA ASN A 197 -1.68 -6.41 -1.04
C ASN A 197 -2.16 -6.90 0.33
N GLU A 198 -3.45 -7.26 0.38
CA GLU A 198 -4.13 -7.79 1.58
C GLU A 198 -3.44 -9.05 2.16
N GLY A 199 -2.70 -9.81 1.34
CA GLY A 199 -2.03 -11.05 1.72
C GLY A 199 -0.67 -10.89 2.42
N ILE A 200 -0.21 -9.66 2.68
CA ILE A 200 1.17 -9.45 3.18
C ILE A 200 1.41 -9.96 4.57
N LYS A 201 0.40 -9.96 5.45
CA LYS A 201 0.57 -10.63 6.76
C LYS A 201 0.87 -12.11 6.57
N GLU A 202 0.19 -12.77 5.64
CA GLU A 202 0.40 -14.18 5.32
C GLU A 202 1.75 -14.40 4.62
N ALA A 203 2.14 -13.50 3.72
CA ALA A 203 3.45 -13.52 3.05
C ALA A 203 4.60 -13.36 4.07
N VAL A 204 4.56 -12.34 4.93
CA VAL A 204 5.55 -12.10 5.98
C VAL A 204 5.68 -13.28 6.93
N ILE A 205 4.56 -13.87 7.38
CA ILE A 205 4.58 -15.03 8.27
C ILE A 205 5.20 -16.23 7.55
N LYS A 206 4.80 -16.49 6.30
CA LYS A 206 5.34 -17.58 5.48
C LYS A 206 6.84 -17.40 5.25
N ASP A 207 7.29 -16.20 4.93
CA ASP A 207 8.68 -15.91 4.60
C ASP A 207 9.58 -15.93 5.84
N LEU A 208 9.08 -15.50 7.00
CA LEU A 208 9.73 -15.70 8.30
C LEU A 208 9.86 -17.19 8.66
N ALA A 209 8.83 -18.00 8.39
CA ALA A 209 8.87 -19.43 8.63
C ALA A 209 9.89 -20.12 7.73
N ILE A 210 9.92 -19.77 6.44
CA ILE A 210 10.92 -20.28 5.48
C ILE A 210 12.33 -19.87 5.92
N ALA A 211 12.55 -18.61 6.30
CA ALA A 211 13.83 -18.12 6.80
C ALA A 211 14.31 -18.93 8.02
N SER A 212 13.41 -19.18 8.97
CA SER A 212 13.70 -19.95 10.17
C SER A 212 14.10 -21.39 9.84
N ILE A 213 13.38 -22.04 8.93
CA ILE A 213 13.70 -23.41 8.46
C ILE A 213 15.08 -23.43 7.78
N VAL A 214 15.33 -22.50 6.87
CA VAL A 214 16.61 -22.39 6.15
C VAL A 214 17.76 -22.18 7.13
N THR A 215 17.62 -21.28 8.11
CA THR A 215 18.62 -21.04 9.16
C THR A 215 18.87 -22.30 9.99
N VAL A 216 17.83 -23.02 10.40
CA VAL A 216 17.98 -24.29 11.17
C VAL A 216 18.71 -25.36 10.35
N LEU A 217 18.36 -25.52 9.07
CA LEU A 217 19.01 -26.48 8.17
C LEU A 217 20.49 -26.14 7.96
N LEU A 218 20.80 -24.87 7.70
CA LEU A 218 22.18 -24.38 7.58
C LEU A 218 22.98 -24.61 8.86
N ASN A 219 22.40 -24.34 10.03
CA ASN A 219 23.03 -24.60 11.32
C ASN A 219 23.31 -26.08 11.53
N THR A 220 22.37 -26.94 11.15
CA THR A 220 22.53 -28.40 11.25
C THR A 220 23.65 -28.90 10.32
N LEU A 221 23.73 -28.38 9.10
CA LEU A 221 24.80 -28.70 8.15
C LEU A 221 26.16 -28.21 8.67
N ILE A 222 26.26 -26.96 9.12
CA ILE A 222 27.51 -26.41 9.68
C ILE A 222 27.95 -27.21 10.90
N TYR A 223 27.04 -27.54 11.82
CA TYR A 223 27.35 -28.40 12.96
C TYR A 223 27.90 -29.77 12.50
N ARG A 224 27.24 -30.42 11.54
CA ARG A 224 27.69 -31.71 10.99
C ARG A 224 29.06 -31.63 10.30
N PHE A 225 29.34 -30.59 9.52
CA PHE A 225 30.57 -30.48 8.75
C PHE A 225 31.75 -29.88 9.52
N VAL A 226 31.50 -28.97 10.46
CA VAL A 226 32.55 -28.21 11.19
C VAL A 226 32.83 -28.78 12.59
N VAL A 227 31.82 -29.34 13.26
CA VAL A 227 31.94 -29.88 14.62
C VAL A 227 32.13 -31.40 14.59
N ARG A 228 31.38 -32.13 13.77
CA ARG A 228 31.39 -33.60 13.78
C ARG A 228 32.63 -34.24 13.12
N ARG A 229 33.32 -33.56 12.21
CA ARG A 229 34.62 -34.02 11.63
C ARG A 229 35.80 -34.03 12.62
N LYS A 230 35.55 -33.71 13.90
CA LYS A 230 36.57 -33.66 14.96
C LYS A 230 36.46 -34.81 15.98
N TYR A 231 35.47 -35.68 15.81
CA TYR A 231 35.38 -37.00 16.44
C TYR A 231 35.33 -38.07 15.33
#